data_AF-A0A317IBK3-F1
#
_entry.id   AF-A0A317IBK3-F1
#
_cell.length_a   1.000
_cell.length_b   1.000
_cell.length_c   1.000
_cell.angle_alpha   90.00
_cell.angle_beta   90.00
_cell.angle_gamma   90.00
#
_symmetry.space_group_name_H-M   'P 1'
#
loop_
_entity.id
_entity.type
_entity.pdbx_description
1 polymer ?
#
loop_
_entity_poly.entity_id
_entity_poly.type
_entity_poly.pdbx_seq_one_letter_code
_entity_poly.pdbx_strand_id
1 'polypeptide(L)'
;MDKKGPLNEPGPIPQEPDKSGAPILSKSLSKKILQNISKSYTGEETSKFIVHLGETLHAPPAEPQTNPPEDDRELRTPALVFIDRLFDDFVRYTYEFGTTPVGAEVAVEYFRPAPPKEAIQLAPGEPQVIVEGTLIVGAWTMLVQAQERRLRAFVIPKEYLSGFHARQSFYSPFMEIQASVHNGQNVWRMDEQRLNSDALAKFSKQLFGALIKVSAGELSPTERFRMDAGGNQSIAQLLPSKNEKLTLQNLPSMRSFAGEKEGKANGQEEPRSSIKPGYALELESNKTNVVSACQSLLHSLDNELSRLKRLEQEGFRLEDMKIVEMALSRAGQVRSLMEQIKLAADTWQHLPTSVGELKR
;
A
#
# COMPACT_ATOMS: atom_id res chain seq x y z
N MET A 1 -9.51 -37.49 86.35
CA MET A 1 -8.09 -37.33 86.71
C MET A 1 -7.45 -36.45 85.67
N ASP A 2 -7.24 -35.20 86.06
CA ASP A 2 -6.52 -34.15 85.35
C ASP A 2 -5.08 -34.55 85.01
N LYS A 3 -4.58 -34.03 83.88
CA LYS A 3 -3.25 -33.40 83.85
C LYS A 3 -3.14 -32.40 82.70
N LYS A 4 -2.84 -31.17 83.11
CA LYS A 4 -2.61 -29.94 82.35
C LYS A 4 -1.37 -30.04 81.44
N GLY A 5 -1.35 -29.19 80.40
CA GLY A 5 -0.26 -29.01 79.44
C GLY A 5 1.02 -28.38 80.00
N PRO A 6 1.90 -27.87 79.10
CA PRO A 6 1.89 -26.42 78.92
C PRO A 6 2.03 -25.92 77.47
N LEU A 7 1.68 -24.63 77.34
CA LEU A 7 1.79 -23.66 76.24
C LEU A 7 3.24 -23.30 75.83
N ASN A 8 3.35 -22.62 74.67
CA ASN A 8 4.43 -21.78 74.11
C ASN A 8 5.09 -22.41 72.85
N GLU A 9 5.26 -21.77 71.68
CA GLU A 9 5.24 -20.37 71.20
C GLU A 9 4.80 -20.30 69.71
N PRO A 10 4.28 -19.16 69.21
CA PRO A 10 4.02 -18.95 67.78
C PRO A 10 5.30 -18.65 67.00
N GLY A 11 5.63 -19.53 66.04
CA GLY A 11 6.71 -19.34 65.08
C GLY A 11 6.43 -18.23 64.04
N PRO A 12 7.47 -17.71 63.38
CA PRO A 12 7.44 -16.43 62.67
C PRO A 12 6.62 -16.46 61.37
N ILE A 13 6.02 -15.31 61.09
CA ILE A 13 5.25 -14.95 59.90
C ILE A 13 6.07 -15.22 58.62
N PRO A 14 5.49 -15.84 57.57
CA PRO A 14 6.15 -15.98 56.27
C PRO A 14 6.41 -14.61 55.64
N GLN A 15 7.68 -14.29 55.41
CA GLN A 15 8.08 -13.14 54.60
C GLN A 15 7.75 -13.43 53.12
N GLU A 16 7.06 -12.49 52.48
CA GLU A 16 6.81 -12.49 51.05
C GLU A 16 8.13 -12.53 50.24
N PRO A 17 8.18 -13.25 49.10
CA PRO A 17 9.33 -13.21 48.23
C PRO A 17 9.43 -11.84 47.54
N ASP A 18 10.52 -11.17 47.85
CA ASP A 18 10.98 -9.91 47.28
C ASP A 18 11.05 -10.00 45.74
N LYS A 19 10.11 -9.33 45.07
CA LYS A 19 10.10 -9.17 43.61
C LYS A 19 11.11 -8.09 43.21
N SER A 20 12.37 -8.47 43.01
CA SER A 20 13.33 -7.62 42.28
C SER A 20 14.37 -8.42 41.47
N GLY A 21 13.89 -9.38 40.68
CA GLY A 21 14.70 -10.08 39.68
C GLY A 21 14.78 -9.33 38.34
N ALA A 22 15.31 -8.10 38.32
CA ALA A 22 15.72 -7.44 37.07
C ALA A 22 17.22 -7.72 36.80
N PRO A 23 17.64 -8.00 35.56
CA PRO A 23 19.00 -8.47 35.30
C PRO A 23 20.01 -7.32 35.42
N ILE A 24 20.75 -7.29 36.53
CA ILE A 24 21.94 -6.43 36.76
C ILE A 24 23.05 -6.71 35.72
N LEU A 25 22.91 -7.78 34.92
CA LEU A 25 23.82 -8.16 33.85
C LEU A 25 23.87 -7.16 32.67
N SER A 26 22.83 -6.37 32.41
CA SER A 26 22.82 -5.48 31.23
C SER A 26 23.78 -4.29 31.37
N LYS A 27 23.80 -3.63 32.53
CA LYS A 27 24.64 -2.42 32.75
C LYS A 27 26.13 -2.75 32.76
N SER A 28 26.52 -3.88 33.32
CA SER A 28 27.94 -4.29 33.36
C SER A 28 28.44 -4.75 31.99
N LEU A 29 27.57 -5.40 31.19
CA LEU A 29 27.88 -5.80 29.82
C LEU A 29 27.98 -4.60 28.89
N SER A 30 27.03 -3.65 28.95
CA SER A 30 27.08 -2.40 28.18
C SER A 30 28.33 -1.59 28.49
N LYS A 31 28.73 -1.52 29.77
CA LYS A 31 29.94 -0.81 30.20
C LYS A 31 31.22 -1.50 29.71
N LYS A 32 31.25 -2.84 29.67
CA LYS A 32 32.37 -3.62 29.09
C LYS A 32 32.45 -3.49 27.56
N ILE A 33 31.33 -3.47 26.85
CA ILE A 33 31.28 -3.30 25.39
C ILE A 33 31.78 -1.90 25.01
N LEU A 34 31.31 -0.85 25.70
CA LEU A 34 31.76 0.53 25.47
C LEU A 34 33.25 0.73 25.80
N GLN A 35 33.77 0.06 26.84
CA GLN A 35 35.20 0.11 27.17
C GLN A 35 36.12 -0.63 26.19
N ASN A 36 35.62 -1.65 25.48
CA ASN A 36 36.40 -2.36 24.47
C ASN A 36 36.42 -1.62 23.12
N ILE A 37 35.37 -0.87 22.79
CA ILE A 37 35.30 -0.08 21.55
C ILE A 37 36.21 1.16 21.64
N SER A 38 36.32 1.80 22.79
CA SER A 38 37.15 3.01 22.96
C SER A 38 38.68 2.78 22.91
N LYS A 39 39.14 1.52 22.98
CA LYS A 39 40.57 1.18 22.96
C LYS A 39 41.13 0.89 21.56
N SER A 40 40.28 0.67 20.56
CA SER A 40 40.71 0.34 19.20
C SER A 40 40.50 1.53 18.27
N TYR A 41 41.50 2.41 18.23
CA TYR A 41 41.77 3.40 17.17
C TYR A 41 40.53 3.97 16.46
N THR A 42 39.77 4.81 17.16
CA THR A 42 38.68 5.61 16.57
C THR A 42 39.06 7.09 16.64
N GLY A 43 39.12 7.76 15.47
CA GLY A 43 39.46 9.18 15.36
C GLY A 43 38.55 10.09 16.19
N GLU A 44 39.01 11.31 16.49
CA GLU A 44 38.38 12.26 17.42
C GLU A 44 36.87 12.46 17.19
N GLU A 45 36.42 12.45 15.94
CA GLU A 45 35.00 12.59 15.59
C GLU A 45 34.13 11.41 16.07
N THR A 46 34.64 10.19 16.01
CA THR A 46 33.93 8.99 16.50
C THR A 46 33.90 8.95 18.03
N SER A 47 34.92 9.47 18.70
CA SER A 47 34.93 9.61 20.16
C SER A 47 33.88 10.61 20.63
N LYS A 48 33.70 11.75 19.93
CA LYS A 48 32.64 12.72 20.23
C LYS A 48 31.25 12.11 20.06
N PHE A 49 31.04 11.31 19.01
CA PHE A 49 29.78 10.60 18.77
C PHE A 49 29.44 9.60 19.89
N ILE A 50 30.43 8.82 20.36
CA ILE A 50 30.23 7.84 21.45
C ILE A 50 29.92 8.53 22.79
N VAL A 51 30.54 9.67 23.08
CA VAL A 51 30.24 10.46 24.28
C VAL A 51 28.82 11.03 24.23
N HIS A 52 28.37 11.52 23.08
CA HIS A 52 27.00 12.03 22.89
C HIS A 52 25.92 10.94 23.04
N LEU A 53 26.23 9.70 22.65
CA LEU A 53 25.36 8.53 22.88
C LEU A 53 25.25 8.15 24.37
N GLY A 54 26.30 8.40 25.16
CA GLY A 54 26.27 8.21 26.62
C GLY A 54 25.43 9.25 27.34
N GLU A 55 25.47 10.51 26.88
CA GLU A 55 24.74 11.64 27.47
C GLU A 55 23.24 11.62 27.14
N THR A 56 22.86 11.14 25.95
CA THR A 56 21.44 11.00 25.54
C THR A 56 20.68 9.89 26.30
N LEU A 57 21.38 9.04 27.06
CA LEU A 57 20.76 8.06 27.97
C LEU A 57 20.33 8.67 29.32
N HIS A 58 20.55 9.97 29.54
CA HIS A 58 20.05 10.73 30.68
C HIS A 58 19.10 11.84 30.21
N ALA A 59 17.99 11.45 29.60
CA ALA A 59 16.87 12.36 29.36
C ALA A 59 16.16 12.72 30.68
N PRO A 60 15.62 13.96 30.81
CA PRO A 60 14.91 14.43 32.01
C PRO A 60 13.63 13.61 32.26
N PRO A 61 13.09 13.61 33.50
CA PRO A 61 12.02 12.70 33.90
C PRO A 61 10.77 12.98 33.06
N ALA A 62 10.40 11.99 32.25
CA ALA A 62 9.13 11.96 31.57
C ALA A 62 8.00 11.98 32.61
N GLU A 63 7.00 12.83 32.37
CA GLU A 63 5.71 12.81 33.05
C GLU A 63 5.14 11.38 33.08
N PRO A 64 4.37 11.01 34.11
CA PRO A 64 3.97 9.63 34.35
C PRO A 64 3.07 9.13 33.22
N GLN A 65 3.68 8.48 32.23
CA GLN A 65 2.98 7.56 31.35
C GLN A 65 2.50 6.42 32.24
N THR A 66 1.19 6.36 32.45
CA THR A 66 0.50 5.22 33.02
C THR A 66 0.95 3.99 32.24
N ASN A 67 1.84 3.19 32.85
CA ASN A 67 2.20 1.91 32.30
C ASN A 67 0.90 1.13 32.11
N PRO A 68 0.58 0.68 30.88
CA PRO A 68 -0.60 -0.14 30.68
C PRO A 68 -0.45 -1.43 31.51
N PRO A 69 -1.57 -2.01 31.97
CA PRO A 69 -1.56 -3.26 32.75
C PRO A 69 -0.73 -4.34 32.05
N GLU A 70 -0.10 -5.24 32.83
CA GLU A 70 0.83 -6.26 32.30
C GLU A 70 0.22 -7.10 31.17
N ASP A 71 -1.10 -7.33 31.20
CA ASP A 71 -1.87 -8.02 30.14
C ASP A 71 -1.75 -7.34 28.76
N ASP A 72 -1.68 -6.01 28.70
CA ASP A 72 -1.57 -5.26 27.44
C ASP A 72 -0.18 -5.40 26.81
N ARG A 73 0.86 -5.64 27.62
CA ARG A 73 2.23 -5.83 27.11
C ARG A 73 2.38 -7.16 26.42
N GLU A 74 1.77 -8.22 26.95
CA GLU A 74 1.82 -9.56 26.37
C GLU A 74 1.10 -9.63 25.01
N LEU A 75 0.08 -8.81 24.79
CA LEU A 75 -0.69 -8.79 23.54
C LEU A 75 -0.08 -7.90 22.46
N ARG A 76 0.73 -6.90 22.83
CA ARG A 76 1.51 -6.08 21.89
C ARG A 76 2.59 -6.87 21.17
N THR A 77 3.22 -7.84 21.85
CA THR A 77 4.33 -8.61 21.28
C THR A 77 3.90 -9.49 20.08
N PRO A 78 2.76 -10.21 20.11
CA PRO A 78 2.28 -10.99 18.98
C PRO A 78 1.96 -10.18 17.72
N ALA A 79 1.36 -8.99 17.88
CA ALA A 79 1.06 -8.10 16.75
C ALA A 79 2.34 -7.58 16.08
N LEU A 80 3.32 -7.20 16.89
CA LEU A 80 4.63 -6.76 16.42
C LEU A 80 5.37 -7.87 15.67
N VAL A 81 5.42 -9.07 16.23
CA VAL A 81 6.07 -10.22 15.57
C VAL A 81 5.38 -10.56 14.24
N PHE A 82 4.04 -10.46 14.19
CA PHE A 82 3.29 -10.72 12.97
C PHE A 82 3.60 -9.69 11.87
N ILE A 83 3.56 -8.39 12.19
CA ILE A 83 3.82 -7.34 11.20
C ILE A 83 5.29 -7.31 10.76
N ASP A 84 6.25 -7.55 11.67
CA ASP A 84 7.67 -7.64 11.31
C ASP A 84 7.89 -8.78 10.31
N ARG A 85 7.29 -9.94 10.55
CA ARG A 85 7.38 -11.08 9.63
C ARG A 85 6.75 -10.78 8.28
N LEU A 86 5.58 -10.13 8.26
CA LEU A 86 4.93 -9.68 7.03
C LEU A 86 5.86 -8.76 6.22
N PHE A 87 6.55 -7.82 6.89
CA PHE A 87 7.49 -6.92 6.22
C PHE A 87 8.80 -7.60 5.81
N ASP A 88 9.28 -8.61 6.53
CA ASP A 88 10.41 -9.43 6.07
C ASP A 88 10.08 -10.12 4.74
N ASP A 89 8.87 -10.68 4.62
CA ASP A 89 8.40 -11.28 3.38
C ASP A 89 8.29 -10.23 2.26
N PHE A 90 7.77 -9.04 2.55
CA PHE A 90 7.71 -7.93 1.59
C PHE A 90 9.08 -7.49 1.09
N VAL A 91 10.08 -7.35 1.97
CA VAL A 91 11.45 -7.00 1.56
C VAL A 91 12.00 -8.05 0.61
N ARG A 92 11.79 -9.33 0.92
CA ARG A 92 12.17 -10.44 0.03
C ARG A 92 11.46 -10.32 -1.33
N TYR A 93 10.16 -10.08 -1.34
CA TYR A 93 9.38 -9.99 -2.58
C TYR A 93 9.71 -8.75 -3.41
N THR A 94 10.06 -7.64 -2.78
CA THR A 94 10.60 -6.45 -3.46
C THR A 94 11.89 -6.79 -4.21
N TYR A 95 12.81 -7.52 -3.57
CA TYR A 95 14.03 -7.98 -4.23
C TYR A 95 13.72 -8.92 -5.40
N GLU A 96 12.92 -9.96 -5.16
CA GLU A 96 12.52 -10.92 -6.21
C GLU A 96 11.83 -10.22 -7.39
N PHE A 97 10.90 -9.30 -7.12
CA PHE A 97 10.20 -8.53 -8.15
C PHE A 97 11.16 -7.65 -8.94
N GLY A 98 12.08 -6.94 -8.28
CA GLY A 98 13.09 -6.09 -8.93
C GLY A 98 14.04 -6.85 -9.86
N THR A 99 14.21 -8.17 -9.69
CA THR A 99 14.99 -8.99 -10.64
C THR A 99 14.24 -9.33 -11.94
N THR A 100 12.92 -9.10 -11.99
CA THR A 100 12.12 -9.33 -13.19
C THR A 100 12.19 -8.13 -14.15
N PRO A 101 12.05 -8.30 -15.48
CA PRO A 101 12.08 -7.18 -16.42
C PRO A 101 11.04 -6.10 -16.13
N VAL A 102 9.84 -6.50 -15.66
CA VAL A 102 8.77 -5.56 -15.29
C VAL A 102 9.11 -4.84 -13.98
N GLY A 103 9.62 -5.56 -12.97
CA GLY A 103 9.99 -4.94 -11.71
C GLY A 103 11.26 -4.09 -11.76
N ALA A 104 12.12 -4.28 -12.77
CA ALA A 104 13.23 -3.38 -13.02
C ALA A 104 12.78 -1.97 -13.43
N GLU A 105 11.60 -1.85 -14.07
CA GLU A 105 11.00 -0.57 -14.44
C GLU A 105 10.18 0.05 -13.29
N VAL A 106 9.66 -0.79 -12.38
CA VAL A 106 8.78 -0.37 -11.29
C VAL A 106 9.50 -0.48 -9.94
N ALA A 107 10.01 0.65 -9.45
CA ALA A 107 10.63 0.73 -8.13
C ALA A 107 9.59 0.51 -7.00
N VAL A 108 9.94 -0.34 -6.04
CA VAL A 108 9.17 -0.57 -4.82
C VAL A 108 9.96 -0.02 -3.63
N GLU A 109 9.40 0.98 -2.97
CA GLU A 109 9.95 1.54 -1.74
C GLU A 109 9.23 0.92 -0.54
N TYR A 110 9.93 0.72 0.57
CA TYR A 110 9.33 0.22 1.80
C TYR A 110 9.89 0.94 3.03
N PHE A 111 9.05 1.08 4.04
CA PHE A 111 9.40 1.61 5.36
C PHE A 111 9.02 0.55 6.39
N ARG A 112 10.02 0.12 7.18
CA ARG A 112 9.84 -0.90 8.21
C ARG A 112 8.79 -0.46 9.24
N PRO A 113 8.05 -1.41 9.83
CA PRO A 113 7.12 -1.11 10.91
C PRO A 113 7.81 -0.33 12.03
N ALA A 114 7.25 0.83 12.37
CA ALA A 114 7.72 1.67 13.46
C ALA A 114 6.53 2.21 14.26
N PRO A 115 6.71 2.53 15.55
CA PRO A 115 5.68 3.23 16.30
C PRO A 115 5.35 4.55 15.61
N PRO A 116 4.06 4.91 15.49
CA PRO A 116 3.68 6.18 14.89
C PRO A 116 4.22 7.34 15.73
N LYS A 117 4.61 8.43 15.06
CA LYS A 117 5.17 9.62 15.73
C LYS A 117 4.20 10.26 16.71
N GLU A 118 2.91 10.12 16.42
CA GLU A 118 1.81 10.60 17.25
C GLU A 118 0.90 9.43 17.59
N ALA A 119 0.23 9.52 18.74
CA ALA A 119 -0.71 8.50 19.15
C ALA A 119 -1.93 8.50 18.23
N ILE A 120 -2.07 7.47 17.39
CA ILE A 120 -3.20 7.33 16.47
C ILE A 120 -4.28 6.47 17.13
N GLN A 121 -5.40 7.10 17.46
CA GLN A 121 -6.63 6.41 17.85
C GLN A 121 -7.68 6.58 16.75
N LEU A 122 -8.11 5.46 16.17
CA LEU A 122 -8.95 5.45 14.96
C LEU A 122 -10.38 5.92 15.22
N ALA A 123 -10.91 5.61 16.39
CA ALA A 123 -12.22 6.04 16.86
C ALA A 123 -12.25 6.04 18.39
N PRO A 124 -13.16 6.81 19.04
CA PRO A 124 -13.34 6.75 20.47
C PRO A 124 -13.62 5.30 20.93
N GLY A 125 -12.78 4.78 21.83
CA GLY A 125 -12.88 3.42 22.34
C GLY A 125 -12.19 2.33 21.50
N GLU A 126 -11.60 2.67 20.35
CA GLU A 126 -10.73 1.73 19.64
C GLU A 126 -9.31 1.70 20.22
N PRO A 127 -8.63 0.54 20.17
CA PRO A 127 -7.24 0.43 20.59
C PRO A 127 -6.33 1.32 19.71
N GLN A 128 -5.31 1.90 20.32
CA GLN A 128 -4.33 2.73 19.62
C GLN A 128 -3.53 1.88 18.62
N VAL A 129 -3.15 2.49 17.49
CA VAL A 129 -2.17 1.89 16.57
C VAL A 129 -0.81 1.82 17.29
N ILE A 130 -0.24 0.63 17.37
CA ILE A 130 1.03 0.34 18.05
C ILE A 130 2.19 0.58 17.10
N VAL A 131 2.07 0.09 15.85
CA VAL A 131 3.08 0.22 14.81
C VAL A 131 2.45 0.34 13.43
N GLU A 132 3.16 0.99 12.54
CA GLU A 132 2.79 1.20 11.15
C GLU A 132 3.98 0.94 10.23
N GLY A 133 3.74 0.23 9.14
CA GLY A 133 4.70 0.07 8.05
C GLY A 133 4.08 0.46 6.71
N THR A 134 4.93 0.77 5.74
CA THR A 134 4.50 1.34 4.45
C THR A 134 5.20 0.65 3.29
N LEU A 135 4.45 0.32 2.24
CA LEU A 135 4.96 -0.09 0.93
C LEU A 135 4.48 0.90 -0.12
N ILE A 136 5.35 1.32 -1.04
CA ILE A 136 5.00 2.26 -2.10
C ILE A 136 5.43 1.67 -3.44
N VAL A 137 4.51 1.67 -4.40
CA VAL A 137 4.70 1.18 -5.76
C VAL A 137 4.08 2.18 -6.74
N GLY A 138 4.92 2.88 -7.49
CA GLY A 138 4.47 3.93 -8.41
C GLY A 138 3.67 5.03 -7.69
N ALA A 139 2.41 5.22 -8.09
CA ALA A 139 1.50 6.21 -7.52
C ALA A 139 0.69 5.68 -6.31
N TRP A 140 0.89 4.42 -5.90
CA TRP A 140 0.09 3.78 -4.85
C TRP A 140 0.93 3.43 -3.63
N THR A 141 0.28 3.50 -2.48
CA THR A 141 0.85 3.18 -1.17
C THR A 141 -0.05 2.19 -0.45
N MET A 142 0.54 1.12 0.06
CA MET A 142 -0.08 0.26 1.06
C MET A 142 0.43 0.62 2.45
N LEU A 143 -0.47 1.10 3.29
CA LEU A 143 -0.22 1.39 4.70
C LEU A 143 -0.73 0.25 5.56
N VAL A 144 0.12 -0.36 6.37
CA VAL A 144 -0.24 -1.48 7.26
C VAL A 144 -0.14 -1.02 8.70
N GLN A 145 -1.27 -1.01 9.40
CA GLN A 145 -1.37 -0.61 10.80
C GLN A 145 -1.67 -1.82 11.68
N ALA A 146 -0.92 -1.96 12.77
CA ALA A 146 -1.17 -2.97 13.79
C ALA A 146 -1.70 -2.33 15.08
N GLN A 147 -2.85 -2.81 15.51
CA GLN A 147 -3.42 -2.65 16.84
C GLN A 147 -3.21 -3.96 17.61
N GLU A 148 -3.52 -3.95 18.89
CA GLU A 148 -3.28 -5.09 19.80
C GLU A 148 -3.88 -6.42 19.30
N ARG A 149 -5.11 -6.38 18.76
CA ARG A 149 -5.83 -7.57 18.28
C ARG A 149 -6.29 -7.45 16.83
N ARG A 150 -5.77 -6.49 16.08
CA ARG A 150 -6.25 -6.19 14.73
C ARG A 150 -5.12 -5.63 13.88
N LEU A 151 -4.96 -6.15 12.67
CA LEU A 151 -4.18 -5.50 11.61
C LEU A 151 -5.14 -4.98 10.55
N ARG A 152 -4.86 -3.79 10.02
CA ARG A 152 -5.54 -3.24 8.86
C ARG A 152 -4.51 -2.82 7.83
N ALA A 153 -4.78 -3.08 6.56
CA ALA A 153 -4.06 -2.45 5.47
C ALA A 153 -4.99 -1.56 4.66
N PHE A 154 -4.45 -0.43 4.22
CA PHE A 154 -5.12 0.55 3.38
C PHE A 154 -4.30 0.73 2.10
N VAL A 155 -4.96 0.77 0.96
CA VAL A 155 -4.31 1.10 -0.31
C VAL A 155 -4.81 2.46 -0.75
N ILE A 156 -3.89 3.43 -0.80
CA ILE A 156 -4.19 4.83 -1.05
C ILE A 156 -3.20 5.41 -2.07
N PRO A 157 -3.59 6.48 -2.79
CA PRO A 157 -2.64 7.26 -3.58
C PRO A 157 -1.49 7.82 -2.72
N LYS A 158 -0.26 7.82 -3.26
CA LYS A 158 0.97 8.25 -2.57
C LYS A 158 0.86 9.66 -2.02
N GLU A 159 0.20 10.56 -2.74
CA GLU A 159 -0.03 11.95 -2.38
C GLU A 159 -0.89 12.15 -1.14
N TYR A 160 -1.67 11.15 -0.73
CA TYR A 160 -2.55 11.22 0.45
C TYR A 160 -1.92 10.64 1.72
N LEU A 161 -0.71 10.08 1.64
CA LEU A 161 -0.04 9.47 2.79
C LEU A 161 0.15 10.47 3.95
N SER A 162 0.56 11.71 3.66
CA SER A 162 0.82 12.73 4.70
C SER A 162 -0.44 13.19 5.45
N GLY A 163 -1.61 13.10 4.82
CA GLY A 163 -2.90 13.48 5.39
C GLY A 163 -3.76 12.29 5.82
N PHE A 164 -3.23 11.07 5.73
CA PHE A 164 -4.02 9.84 5.89
C PHE A 164 -4.72 9.79 7.25
N HIS A 165 -4.00 10.01 8.36
CA HIS A 165 -4.58 9.90 9.70
C HIS A 165 -5.74 10.86 9.94
N ALA A 166 -5.65 12.09 9.42
CA ALA A 166 -6.73 13.08 9.52
C ALA A 166 -7.97 12.71 8.70
N ARG A 167 -7.81 11.81 7.72
CA ARG A 167 -8.82 11.42 6.73
C ARG A 167 -9.07 9.92 6.71
N GLN A 168 -8.65 9.20 7.74
CA GLN A 168 -8.62 7.75 7.70
C GLN A 168 -10.02 7.15 7.53
N SER A 169 -11.05 7.80 8.09
CA SER A 169 -12.46 7.42 7.93
C SER A 169 -12.97 7.44 6.49
N PHE A 170 -12.31 8.15 5.58
CA PHE A 170 -12.67 8.18 4.15
C PHE A 170 -12.14 6.97 3.37
N TYR A 171 -11.26 6.17 3.98
CA TYR A 171 -10.64 5.02 3.32
C TYR A 171 -11.15 3.72 3.93
N SER A 172 -11.76 2.88 3.10
CA SER A 172 -12.10 1.52 3.51
C SER A 172 -10.81 0.70 3.65
N PRO A 173 -10.65 -0.11 4.71
CA PRO A 173 -9.55 -1.06 4.79
C PRO A 173 -9.57 -1.98 3.57
N PHE A 174 -8.43 -2.05 2.88
CA PHE A 174 -8.20 -3.00 1.80
C PHE A 174 -8.15 -4.43 2.35
N MET A 175 -7.63 -4.60 3.56
CA MET A 175 -7.55 -5.88 4.27
C MET A 175 -7.68 -5.66 5.78
N GLU A 176 -8.26 -6.64 6.47
CA GLU A 176 -8.35 -6.67 7.93
C GLU A 176 -8.10 -8.10 8.45
N ILE A 177 -7.21 -8.22 9.43
CA ILE A 177 -6.92 -9.46 10.16
C ILE A 177 -7.26 -9.22 11.62
N GLN A 178 -7.93 -10.18 12.26
CA GLN A 178 -8.25 -10.12 13.67
C GLN A 178 -7.53 -11.24 14.42
N ALA A 179 -6.98 -10.91 15.58
CA ALA A 179 -6.45 -11.89 16.51
C ALA A 179 -7.60 -12.43 17.38
N SER A 180 -7.63 -13.75 17.53
CA SER A 180 -8.51 -14.44 18.47
C SER A 180 -7.66 -15.27 19.42
N VAL A 181 -8.00 -15.30 20.71
CA VAL A 181 -7.34 -16.18 21.66
C VAL A 181 -7.98 -17.56 21.56
N HIS A 182 -7.18 -18.59 21.28
CA HIS A 182 -7.61 -19.98 21.26
C HIS A 182 -6.60 -20.82 22.04
N ASN A 183 -7.06 -21.53 23.08
CA ASN A 183 -6.19 -22.32 23.98
C ASN A 183 -5.01 -21.49 24.57
N GLY A 184 -5.26 -20.22 24.92
CA GLY A 184 -4.23 -19.33 25.47
C GLY A 184 -3.20 -18.84 24.44
N GLN A 185 -3.38 -19.13 23.15
CA GLN A 185 -2.51 -18.64 22.08
C GLN A 185 -3.27 -17.68 21.16
N ASN A 186 -2.57 -16.63 20.72
CA ASN A 186 -3.10 -15.72 19.71
C ASN A 186 -3.08 -16.38 18.33
N VAL A 187 -4.27 -16.52 17.75
CA VAL A 187 -4.49 -17.05 16.41
C VAL A 187 -5.02 -15.92 15.54
N TRP A 188 -4.19 -15.49 14.59
CA TRP A 188 -4.55 -14.50 13.58
C TRP A 188 -5.48 -15.13 12.53
N ARG A 189 -6.57 -14.43 12.22
CA ARG A 189 -7.56 -14.88 11.24
C ARG A 189 -7.92 -13.80 10.25
N MET A 190 -8.10 -14.22 9.01
CA MET A 190 -8.66 -13.43 7.93
C MET A 190 -9.77 -14.25 7.27
N ASP A 191 -10.97 -13.68 7.13
CA ASP A 191 -12.13 -14.33 6.49
C ASP A 191 -12.30 -15.80 6.91
N GLU A 192 -12.31 -16.04 8.24
CA GLU A 192 -12.42 -17.35 8.92
C GLU A 192 -11.21 -18.30 8.80
N GLN A 193 -10.22 -17.99 7.96
CA GLN A 193 -9.00 -18.79 7.81
C GLN A 193 -7.96 -18.43 8.87
N ARG A 194 -7.35 -19.46 9.48
CA ARG A 194 -6.25 -19.28 10.43
C ARG A 194 -4.93 -19.05 9.67
N LEU A 195 -4.25 -17.95 9.98
CA LEU A 195 -2.94 -17.61 9.43
C LEU A 195 -1.85 -18.24 10.31
N ASN A 196 -1.47 -19.48 10.00
CA ASN A 196 -0.24 -20.07 10.52
C ASN A 196 0.99 -19.56 9.74
N SER A 197 2.20 -19.94 10.13
CA SER A 197 3.44 -19.45 9.50
C SER A 197 3.51 -19.74 7.99
N ASP A 198 3.03 -20.89 7.53
CA ASP A 198 3.01 -21.26 6.11
C ASP A 198 1.96 -20.47 5.32
N ALA A 199 0.78 -20.29 5.90
CA ALA A 199 -0.28 -19.47 5.34
C ALA A 199 0.12 -18.00 5.31
N LEU A 200 0.89 -17.53 6.30
CA LEU A 200 1.41 -16.17 6.36
C LEU A 200 2.31 -15.86 5.16
N ALA A 201 3.28 -16.72 4.84
CA ALA A 201 4.15 -16.48 3.68
C ALA A 201 3.37 -16.38 2.35
N LYS A 202 2.39 -17.27 2.16
CA LYS A 202 1.48 -17.24 1.01
C LYS A 202 0.62 -15.98 0.99
N PHE A 203 0.07 -15.62 2.14
CA PHE A 203 -0.72 -14.41 2.34
C PHE A 203 0.10 -13.16 2.02
N SER A 204 1.30 -13.01 2.59
CA SER A 204 2.22 -11.91 2.32
C SER A 204 2.48 -11.77 0.82
N LYS A 205 2.66 -12.91 0.11
CA LYS A 205 2.91 -12.90 -1.33
C LYS A 205 1.69 -12.43 -2.13
N GLN A 206 0.51 -12.94 -1.81
CA GLN A 206 -0.73 -12.53 -2.47
C GLN A 206 -1.05 -11.06 -2.21
N LEU A 207 -0.84 -10.59 -0.98
CA LEU A 207 -1.05 -9.20 -0.60
C LEU A 207 -0.07 -8.25 -1.32
N PHE A 208 1.20 -8.62 -1.39
CA PHE A 208 2.20 -7.89 -2.18
C PHE A 208 1.79 -7.83 -3.65
N GLY A 209 1.43 -8.97 -4.25
CA GLY A 209 0.95 -9.04 -5.62
C GLY A 209 -0.31 -8.21 -5.86
N ALA A 210 -1.23 -8.15 -4.90
CA ALA A 210 -2.43 -7.32 -4.99
C ALA A 210 -2.06 -5.83 -5.09
N LEU A 211 -1.07 -5.35 -4.33
CA LEU A 211 -0.57 -3.97 -4.46
C LEU A 211 0.03 -3.72 -5.85
N ILE A 212 0.82 -4.66 -6.38
CA ILE A 212 1.36 -4.57 -7.75
C ILE A 212 0.21 -4.47 -8.77
N LYS A 213 -0.82 -5.31 -8.65
CA LYS A 213 -2.00 -5.29 -9.53
C LYS A 213 -2.78 -3.98 -9.43
N VAL A 214 -2.94 -3.42 -8.23
CA VAL A 214 -3.53 -2.08 -8.05
C VAL A 214 -2.67 -1.03 -8.78
N SER A 215 -1.35 -1.11 -8.65
CA SER A 215 -0.45 -0.17 -9.33
C SER A 215 -0.52 -0.25 -10.86
N ALA A 216 -0.80 -1.44 -11.39
CA ALA A 216 -1.01 -1.67 -12.82
C ALA A 216 -2.44 -1.36 -13.31
N GLY A 217 -3.38 -1.05 -12.40
CA GLY A 217 -4.79 -0.81 -12.73
C GLY A 217 -5.61 -2.08 -12.96
N GLU A 218 -5.09 -3.27 -12.61
CA GLU A 218 -5.77 -4.56 -12.76
C GLU A 218 -6.68 -4.89 -11.58
N LEU A 219 -6.45 -4.27 -10.42
CA LEU A 219 -7.25 -4.45 -9.21
C LEU A 219 -7.69 -3.09 -8.68
N SER A 220 -8.95 -2.98 -8.24
CA SER A 220 -9.43 -1.73 -7.64
C SER A 220 -8.83 -1.53 -6.25
N PRO A 221 -8.35 -0.32 -5.90
CA PRO A 221 -7.86 -0.01 -4.56
C PRO A 221 -8.96 -0.06 -3.49
N THR A 222 -10.23 0.02 -3.89
CA THR A 222 -11.39 -0.06 -2.97
C THR A 222 -11.93 -1.47 -2.82
N GLU A 223 -11.44 -2.42 -3.62
CA GLU A 223 -11.87 -3.81 -3.53
C GLU A 223 -11.22 -4.47 -2.31
N ARG A 224 -12.02 -5.14 -1.48
CA ARG A 224 -11.50 -5.84 -0.30
C ARG A 224 -10.68 -7.04 -0.75
N PHE A 225 -9.43 -7.08 -0.33
CA PHE A 225 -8.53 -8.21 -0.52
C PHE A 225 -9.15 -9.50 0.02
N ARG A 226 -9.05 -10.58 -0.75
CA ARG A 226 -9.46 -11.93 -0.36
C ARG A 226 -8.32 -12.89 -0.68
N MET A 227 -8.16 -13.91 0.17
CA MET A 227 -7.15 -14.94 -0.06
C MET A 227 -7.66 -15.94 -1.10
N ASP A 228 -6.96 -16.06 -2.21
CA ASP A 228 -7.27 -17.08 -3.20
C ASP A 228 -6.77 -18.44 -2.73
N ALA A 229 -7.64 -19.46 -2.76
CA ALA A 229 -7.29 -20.83 -2.39
C ALA A 229 -6.21 -21.47 -3.31
N GLY A 230 -6.00 -20.92 -4.51
CA GLY A 230 -5.03 -21.41 -5.52
C GLY A 230 -3.57 -20.99 -5.28
N GLY A 231 -3.14 -20.91 -4.02
CA GLY A 231 -1.97 -20.16 -3.51
C GLY A 231 -0.54 -20.57 -3.93
N ASN A 232 -0.30 -21.01 -5.16
CA ASN A 232 1.04 -21.29 -5.69
C ASN A 232 1.36 -20.47 -6.96
N GLN A 233 1.01 -19.18 -6.98
CA GLN A 233 1.40 -18.31 -8.08
C GLN A 233 2.82 -17.77 -7.84
N SER A 234 3.69 -17.89 -8.85
CA SER A 234 5.01 -17.23 -8.85
C SER A 234 4.82 -15.70 -8.86
N ILE A 235 5.77 -14.92 -8.34
CA ILE A 235 5.72 -13.44 -8.49
C ILE A 235 5.65 -13.07 -9.98
N ALA A 236 6.33 -13.84 -10.83
CA ALA A 236 6.27 -13.68 -12.29
C ALA A 236 4.86 -13.88 -12.88
N GLN A 237 3.99 -14.64 -12.22
CA GLN A 237 2.59 -14.87 -12.63
C GLN A 237 1.61 -13.85 -12.05
N LEU A 238 2.06 -13.07 -11.05
CA LEU A 238 1.33 -11.93 -10.50
C LEU A 238 1.67 -10.62 -11.24
N LEU A 239 2.57 -10.70 -12.24
CA LEU A 239 2.88 -9.58 -13.12
C LEU A 239 1.66 -9.24 -13.97
N PRO A 240 1.45 -7.94 -14.25
CA PRO A 240 0.39 -7.54 -15.15
C PRO A 240 0.57 -8.22 -16.50
N SER A 241 -0.50 -8.83 -16.99
CA SER A 241 -0.46 -9.50 -18.28
C SER A 241 -0.25 -8.43 -19.35
N LYS A 242 0.91 -8.41 -20.02
CA LYS A 242 1.16 -7.52 -21.19
C LYS A 242 0.17 -7.73 -22.36
N ASN A 243 -0.90 -8.52 -22.17
CA ASN A 243 -1.86 -8.94 -23.16
C ASN A 243 -3.30 -8.50 -22.80
N GLU A 244 -3.53 -7.19 -22.68
CA GLU A 244 -4.78 -6.61 -23.16
C GLU A 244 -4.46 -5.39 -24.01
N LYS A 245 -4.11 -5.67 -25.28
CA LYS A 245 -4.62 -4.80 -26.34
C LYS A 245 -6.13 -4.81 -26.16
N LEU A 246 -6.69 -3.71 -25.67
CA LEU A 246 -8.13 -3.45 -25.75
C LEU A 246 -8.60 -3.86 -27.15
N THR A 247 -9.43 -4.89 -27.19
CA THR A 247 -10.13 -5.31 -28.38
C THR A 247 -11.12 -4.20 -28.73
N LEU A 248 -10.68 -3.23 -29.53
CA LEU A 248 -11.51 -2.23 -30.22
C LEU A 248 -12.39 -2.92 -31.28
N GLN A 249 -13.21 -3.90 -30.90
CA GLN A 249 -14.11 -4.62 -31.81
C GLN A 249 -15.54 -4.04 -31.87
N ASN A 250 -15.82 -2.94 -31.16
CA ASN A 250 -17.12 -2.25 -31.24
C ASN A 250 -16.99 -0.79 -31.71
N LEU A 251 -16.17 -0.56 -32.74
CA LEU A 251 -16.33 0.62 -33.60
C LEU A 251 -17.19 0.22 -34.80
N PRO A 252 -18.23 0.99 -35.16
CA PRO A 252 -19.03 0.72 -36.35
C PRO A 252 -18.12 0.67 -37.58
N SER A 253 -18.18 -0.47 -38.29
CA SER A 253 -17.43 -0.70 -39.51
C SER A 253 -17.82 0.33 -40.58
N MET A 254 -17.01 1.37 -40.77
CA MET A 254 -17.06 2.20 -41.99
C MET A 254 -16.39 1.45 -43.15
N ARG A 255 -16.95 0.32 -43.56
CA ARG A 255 -16.68 -0.31 -44.85
C ARG A 255 -17.91 -0.22 -45.73
N SER A 256 -18.05 0.92 -46.39
CA SER A 256 -18.91 1.05 -47.58
C SER A 256 -18.39 2.12 -48.54
N PHE A 257 -17.09 2.10 -48.88
CA PHE A 257 -16.58 2.92 -49.98
C PHE A 257 -15.36 2.23 -50.63
N ALA A 258 -15.63 1.21 -51.44
CA ALA A 258 -14.78 0.83 -52.56
C ALA A 258 -15.60 -0.04 -53.51
N GLY A 259 -16.01 0.53 -54.64
CA GLY A 259 -16.59 -0.24 -55.73
C GLY A 259 -15.52 -1.16 -56.32
N GLU A 260 -15.78 -2.46 -56.26
CA GLU A 260 -15.04 -3.46 -57.03
C GLU A 260 -15.35 -3.26 -58.52
N LYS A 261 -14.36 -2.75 -59.26
CA LYS A 261 -14.19 -3.10 -60.67
C LYS A 261 -13.10 -4.15 -60.74
N GLU A 262 -13.51 -5.40 -60.97
CA GLU A 262 -12.62 -6.45 -61.42
C GLU A 262 -12.03 -6.07 -62.79
N GLY A 263 -10.70 -5.94 -62.84
CA GLY A 263 -9.93 -5.70 -64.05
C GLY A 263 -8.67 -6.55 -64.01
N LYS A 264 -8.61 -7.52 -64.92
CA LYS A 264 -7.57 -8.54 -65.05
C LYS A 264 -6.15 -7.98 -65.14
N ALA A 265 -5.23 -8.76 -64.60
CA ALA A 265 -3.79 -8.60 -64.63
C ALA A 265 -3.22 -8.42 -66.04
N ASN A 266 -2.32 -7.46 -66.19
CA ASN A 266 -1.17 -7.61 -67.05
C ASN A 266 0.02 -6.88 -66.41
N GLY A 267 1.17 -7.55 -66.40
CA GLY A 267 2.36 -7.13 -65.67
C GLY A 267 3.06 -5.94 -66.31
N GLN A 268 3.38 -4.95 -65.50
CA GLN A 268 4.45 -3.99 -65.74
C GLN A 268 4.88 -3.43 -64.38
N GLU A 269 6.14 -3.67 -63.99
CA GLU A 269 6.75 -3.07 -62.81
C GLU A 269 6.91 -1.56 -63.05
N GLU A 270 5.95 -0.77 -62.58
CA GLU A 270 6.10 0.67 -62.42
C GLU A 270 6.83 1.02 -61.11
N PRO A 271 7.67 2.07 -61.12
CA PRO A 271 8.41 2.50 -59.95
C PRO A 271 7.46 2.95 -58.84
N ARG A 272 7.69 2.41 -57.64
CA ARG A 272 6.88 2.59 -56.43
C ARG A 272 6.56 4.06 -56.13
N SER A 273 5.31 4.41 -56.47
CA SER A 273 4.34 5.16 -55.67
C SER A 273 4.83 6.46 -55.02
N SER A 274 4.72 7.53 -55.79
CA SER A 274 4.30 8.84 -55.29
C SER A 274 2.98 8.66 -54.50
N ILE A 275 3.02 8.88 -53.19
CA ILE A 275 1.81 8.94 -52.36
C ILE A 275 1.00 10.13 -52.86
N LYS A 276 -0.26 9.90 -53.26
CA LYS A 276 -1.14 10.96 -53.74
C LYS A 276 -1.23 12.06 -52.66
N PRO A 277 -0.90 13.33 -52.97
CA PRO A 277 -0.80 14.42 -51.98
C PRO A 277 -2.09 14.70 -51.19
N GLY A 278 -3.23 14.12 -51.58
CA GLY A 278 -4.50 14.25 -50.85
C GLY A 278 -4.54 13.56 -49.48
N TYR A 279 -3.81 12.46 -49.28
CA TYR A 279 -3.92 11.68 -48.03
C TYR A 279 -3.32 12.38 -46.80
N ALA A 280 -2.28 13.18 -46.99
CA ALA A 280 -1.67 13.93 -45.89
C ALA A 280 -2.61 15.03 -45.36
N LEU A 281 -3.31 15.74 -46.26
CA LEU A 281 -4.27 16.77 -45.88
C LEU A 281 -5.49 16.20 -45.15
N GLU A 282 -5.97 15.03 -45.58
CA GLU A 282 -7.10 14.35 -44.93
C GLU A 282 -6.72 13.85 -43.52
N LEU A 283 -5.49 13.34 -43.35
CA LEU A 283 -4.98 12.91 -42.04
C LEU A 283 -4.85 14.07 -41.05
N GLU A 284 -4.30 15.21 -41.49
CA GLU A 284 -4.20 16.42 -40.66
C GLU A 284 -5.57 16.97 -40.25
N SER A 285 -6.53 16.96 -41.19
CA SER A 285 -7.91 17.36 -40.89
C SER A 285 -8.54 16.43 -39.85
N ASN A 286 -8.36 15.12 -40.00
CA ASN A 286 -8.87 14.14 -39.06
C ASN A 286 -8.23 14.27 -37.67
N LYS A 287 -6.91 14.48 -37.60
CA LYS A 287 -6.19 14.73 -36.35
C LYS A 287 -6.76 15.94 -35.62
N THR A 288 -6.96 17.05 -36.34
CA THR A 288 -7.53 18.28 -35.79
C THR A 288 -8.95 18.06 -35.26
N ASN A 289 -9.78 17.33 -36.02
CA ASN A 289 -11.15 17.00 -35.63
C ASN A 289 -11.20 16.12 -34.36
N VAL A 290 -10.34 15.10 -34.27
CA VAL A 290 -10.26 14.21 -33.11
C VAL A 290 -9.80 14.97 -31.86
N VAL A 291 -8.73 15.77 -31.97
CA VAL A 291 -8.24 16.58 -30.85
C VAL A 291 -9.29 17.57 -30.37
N SER A 292 -9.99 18.24 -31.30
CA SER A 292 -11.08 19.17 -30.97
C SER A 292 -12.24 18.46 -30.26
N ALA A 293 -12.62 17.26 -30.72
CA ALA A 293 -13.66 16.46 -30.08
C ALA A 293 -13.25 16.03 -28.65
N CYS A 294 -12.00 15.60 -28.44
CA CYS A 294 -11.47 15.29 -27.12
C CYS A 294 -11.51 16.50 -26.18
N GLN A 295 -11.11 17.69 -26.65
CA GLN A 295 -11.17 18.92 -25.87
C GLN A 295 -12.60 19.30 -25.47
N SER A 296 -13.56 19.17 -26.40
CA SER A 296 -14.98 19.41 -26.10
C SER A 296 -15.52 18.44 -25.04
N LEU A 297 -15.16 17.16 -25.14
CA LEU A 297 -15.54 16.14 -24.17
C LEU A 297 -14.94 16.42 -22.79
N LEU A 298 -13.65 16.78 -22.71
CA LEU A 298 -13.00 17.17 -21.46
C LEU A 298 -13.71 18.34 -20.78
N HIS A 299 -14.09 19.36 -21.55
CA HIS A 299 -14.86 20.49 -21.03
C HIS A 299 -16.23 20.06 -20.48
N SER A 300 -16.91 19.11 -21.12
CA SER A 300 -18.16 18.54 -20.61
C SER A 300 -17.96 17.79 -19.29
N LEU A 301 -16.86 17.04 -19.16
CA LEU A 301 -16.52 16.31 -17.93
C LEU A 301 -16.14 17.25 -16.78
N ASP A 302 -15.46 18.37 -17.05
CA ASP A 302 -15.19 19.41 -16.05
C ASP A 302 -16.48 20.04 -15.50
N ASN A 303 -17.46 20.28 -16.36
CA ASN A 303 -18.78 20.75 -15.96
C ASN A 303 -19.50 19.72 -15.07
N GLU A 304 -19.37 18.43 -15.38
CA GLU A 304 -19.92 17.35 -14.57
C GLU A 304 -19.23 17.24 -13.20
N LEU A 305 -17.90 17.34 -13.13
CA LEU A 305 -17.17 17.39 -11.85
C LEU A 305 -17.61 18.57 -10.99
N SER A 306 -17.81 19.73 -11.61
CA SER A 306 -18.34 20.91 -10.92
C SER A 306 -19.75 20.68 -10.38
N ARG A 307 -20.61 19.97 -11.12
CA ARG A 307 -21.95 19.57 -10.67
C ARG A 307 -21.88 18.58 -9.50
N LEU A 308 -21.02 17.57 -9.58
CA LEU A 308 -20.85 16.57 -8.53
C LEU A 308 -20.32 17.19 -7.23
N LYS A 309 -19.39 18.16 -7.32
CA LYS A 309 -18.91 18.91 -6.16
C LYS A 309 -20.03 19.71 -5.47
N ARG A 310 -20.98 20.28 -6.23
CA ARG A 310 -22.15 20.95 -5.66
C ARG A 310 -23.10 19.95 -4.97
N LEU A 311 -23.30 18.78 -5.57
CA LEU A 311 -24.11 17.70 -4.97
C LEU A 311 -23.49 17.18 -3.67
N GLU A 312 -22.17 17.02 -3.62
CA GLU A 312 -21.44 16.66 -2.42
C GLU A 312 -21.67 17.69 -1.29
N GLN A 313 -21.51 18.98 -1.60
CA GLN A 313 -21.76 20.07 -0.64
C GLN A 313 -23.21 20.11 -0.15
N GLU A 314 -24.17 19.87 -1.05
CA GLU A 314 -25.59 19.82 -0.69
C GLU A 314 -25.92 18.58 0.16
N GLY A 315 -25.32 17.43 -0.14
CA GLY A 315 -25.44 16.22 0.66
C GLY A 315 -24.94 16.43 2.09
N PHE A 316 -23.80 17.10 2.26
CA PHE A 316 -23.32 17.50 3.59
C PHE A 316 -24.28 18.46 4.30
N ARG A 317 -24.86 19.43 3.58
CA ARG A 317 -25.82 20.41 4.15
C ARG A 317 -27.11 19.75 4.63
N LEU A 318 -27.56 18.71 3.94
CA LEU A 318 -28.79 17.97 4.24
C LEU A 318 -28.55 16.77 5.16
N GLU A 319 -27.30 16.51 5.57
CA GLU A 319 -26.90 15.31 6.32
C GLU A 319 -27.24 13.98 5.60
N ASP A 320 -27.36 14.01 4.28
CA ASP A 320 -27.64 12.82 3.45
C ASP A 320 -26.34 12.22 2.91
N MET A 321 -25.76 11.31 3.68
CA MET A 321 -24.50 10.64 3.35
C MET A 321 -24.58 9.79 2.08
N LYS A 322 -25.77 9.32 1.69
CA LYS A 322 -25.94 8.54 0.46
C LYS A 322 -25.71 9.40 -0.78
N ILE A 323 -26.10 10.68 -0.73
CA ILE A 323 -25.81 11.65 -1.79
C ILE A 323 -24.30 11.94 -1.87
N VAL A 324 -23.64 12.09 -0.71
CA VAL A 324 -22.20 12.34 -0.63
C VAL A 324 -21.40 11.17 -1.22
N GLU A 325 -21.69 9.94 -0.81
CA GLU A 325 -21.02 8.73 -1.32
C GLU A 325 -21.20 8.56 -2.83
N MET A 326 -22.42 8.78 -3.32
CA MET A 326 -22.73 8.72 -4.76
C MET A 326 -21.93 9.77 -5.54
N ALA A 327 -21.89 11.01 -5.05
CA ALA A 327 -21.18 12.12 -5.70
C ALA A 327 -19.67 11.85 -5.76
N LEU A 328 -19.07 11.39 -4.65
CA LEU A 328 -17.65 11.05 -4.57
C LEU A 328 -17.29 9.86 -5.49
N SER A 329 -18.09 8.80 -5.46
CA SER A 329 -17.90 7.61 -6.30
C SER A 329 -17.93 7.98 -7.80
N ARG A 330 -18.96 8.72 -8.23
CA ARG A 330 -19.09 9.17 -9.62
C ARG A 330 -18.00 10.17 -10.01
N ALA A 331 -17.57 11.04 -9.11
CA ALA A 331 -16.47 11.97 -9.36
C ALA A 331 -15.14 11.22 -9.60
N GLY A 332 -14.90 10.13 -8.88
CA GLY A 332 -13.76 9.24 -9.13
C GLY A 332 -13.77 8.64 -10.54
N GLN A 333 -14.92 8.13 -10.97
CA GLN A 333 -15.09 7.57 -12.33
C GLN A 333 -14.87 8.64 -13.42
N VAL A 334 -15.42 9.85 -13.23
CA VAL A 334 -15.24 10.96 -14.19
C VAL A 334 -13.78 11.38 -14.31
N ARG A 335 -13.03 11.47 -13.20
CA ARG A 335 -11.59 11.79 -13.24
C ARG A 335 -10.79 10.72 -13.99
N SER A 336 -11.08 9.44 -13.74
CA SER A 336 -10.44 8.33 -14.45
C SER A 336 -10.66 8.43 -15.96
N LEU A 337 -11.91 8.70 -16.38
CA LEU A 337 -12.25 8.88 -17.80
C LEU A 337 -11.53 10.10 -18.42
N MET A 338 -11.43 11.20 -17.69
CA MET A 338 -10.69 12.39 -18.15
C MET A 338 -9.22 12.08 -18.43
N GLU A 339 -8.55 11.34 -17.54
CA GLU A 339 -7.13 10.96 -17.76
C GLU A 339 -6.97 10.05 -18.99
N GLN A 340 -7.90 9.11 -19.22
CA GLN A 340 -7.89 8.29 -20.43
C GLN A 340 -8.07 9.13 -21.71
N ILE A 341 -8.97 10.12 -21.70
CA ILE A 341 -9.19 11.00 -22.85
C ILE A 341 -7.96 11.89 -23.10
N LYS A 342 -7.32 12.41 -22.04
CA LYS A 342 -6.07 13.19 -22.18
C LYS A 342 -4.97 12.37 -22.82
N LEU A 343 -4.77 11.13 -22.36
CA LEU A 343 -3.76 10.22 -22.93
C LEU A 343 -4.06 9.91 -24.41
N ALA A 344 -5.32 9.68 -24.76
CA ALA A 344 -5.73 9.47 -26.14
C ALA A 344 -5.47 10.71 -27.00
N ALA A 345 -5.85 11.90 -26.52
CA ALA A 345 -5.62 13.17 -27.23
C ALA A 345 -4.14 13.42 -27.48
N ASP A 346 -3.29 13.17 -26.48
CA ASP A 346 -1.83 13.29 -26.58
C ASP A 346 -1.24 12.33 -27.63
N THR A 347 -1.69 11.07 -27.61
CA THR A 347 -1.30 10.06 -28.61
C THR A 347 -1.65 10.49 -30.03
N TRP A 348 -2.83 11.06 -30.23
CA TRP A 348 -3.25 11.59 -31.54
C TRP A 348 -2.47 12.84 -31.93
N GLN A 349 -2.14 13.71 -30.97
CA GLN A 349 -1.35 14.91 -31.22
C GLN A 349 0.10 14.60 -31.63
N HIS A 350 0.67 13.50 -31.11
CA HIS A 350 2.02 13.04 -31.41
C HIS A 350 2.11 11.98 -32.51
N LEU A 351 1.00 11.65 -33.17
CA LEU A 351 1.02 10.72 -34.30
C LEU A 351 1.94 11.28 -35.41
N PRO A 352 2.96 10.52 -35.87
CA PRO A 352 3.89 10.97 -36.91
C PRO A 352 3.14 11.22 -38.21
N THR A 353 3.39 12.37 -38.80
CA THR A 353 2.64 12.86 -39.98
C THR A 353 3.33 12.50 -41.29
N SER A 354 4.55 11.94 -41.22
CA SER A 354 5.29 11.47 -42.39
C SER A 354 5.64 9.98 -42.34
N VAL A 355 5.47 9.30 -43.47
CA VAL A 355 5.90 7.89 -43.67
C VAL A 355 7.43 7.73 -43.51
N GLY A 356 8.19 8.84 -43.58
CA GLY A 356 9.63 8.86 -43.36
C GLY A 356 10.05 8.66 -41.89
N GLU A 357 9.20 9.05 -40.94
CA GLU A 357 9.46 8.89 -39.51
C GLU A 357 9.09 7.50 -38.98
N LEU A 358 8.17 6.80 -39.65
CA LEU A 358 7.77 5.41 -39.31
C LEU A 358 8.80 4.34 -39.73
N LYS A 359 9.88 4.73 -40.43
CA LYS A 359 10.94 3.81 -40.90
C LYS A 359 12.24 3.86 -40.07
N ARG A 360 12.30 4.69 -39.04
CA ARG A 360 13.32 4.62 -37.99
C ARG A 360 12.70 3.97 -36.76
#